data_AF-A0A7W8NHK8-F1
#
_entry.id   AF-A0A7W8NHK8-F1
#
_cell.length_a   1.000
_cell.length_b   1.000
_cell.length_c   1.000
_cell.angle_alpha   90.00
_cell.angle_beta   90.00
_cell.angle_gamma   90.00
#
_symmetry.space_group_name_H-M   'P 1'
#
loop_
_entity.id
_entity.type
_entity.pdbx_description
1 polymer ?
#
loop_
_entity_poly.entity_id
_entity_poly.type
_entity_poly.pdbx_seq_one_letter_code
_entity_poly.pdbx_strand_id
1 'polypeptide(L)' 'MKPLAPYRPGHGGYVSEFGRFIDGYLKEHPEVQASQRQGWRIWWERPLNFDELKRSGKDAVPEPPYHY' A
#
# COMPACT_ATOMS: atom_id res chain seq x y z
N MET A 1 -22.11 32.21 21.73
CA MET A 1 -21.32 30.95 21.67
C MET A 1 -22.10 29.95 20.81
N LYS A 2 -21.52 29.46 19.71
CA LYS A 2 -22.14 28.38 18.90
C LYS A 2 -21.81 27.04 19.55
N PRO A 3 -22.79 26.14 19.80
CA PRO A 3 -22.49 24.83 20.35
C PRO A 3 -21.67 24.01 19.36
N LEU A 4 -20.60 23.39 19.84
CA LEU A 4 -19.80 22.44 19.06
C LEU A 4 -20.67 21.21 18.78
N ALA A 5 -20.82 20.87 17.50
CA ALA A 5 -21.55 19.68 17.08
C ALA A 5 -20.95 18.42 17.71
N PRO A 6 -21.77 17.39 18.04
CA PRO A 6 -21.28 16.14 18.61
C PRO A 6 -20.34 15.44 17.63
N TYR A 7 -19.24 14.88 18.15
CA TYR A 7 -18.23 14.15 17.40
C TYR A 7 -18.86 12.97 16.63
N ARG A 8 -18.63 12.90 15.31
CA ARG A 8 -18.98 11.78 14.44
C ARG A 8 -17.70 11.14 13.92
N PRO A 9 -17.47 9.82 14.09
CA PRO A 9 -16.39 9.12 13.41
C PRO A 9 -16.50 9.35 11.89
N GLY A 10 -15.43 9.84 11.28
CA GLY A 10 -15.34 10.01 9.82
C GLY A 10 -15.62 11.41 9.27
N HIS A 11 -16.12 12.38 10.04
CA HIS A 11 -16.29 13.75 9.54
C HIS A 11 -16.02 14.80 10.62
N GLY A 12 -14.84 15.43 10.56
CA GLY A 12 -14.48 16.63 11.33
C GLY A 12 -13.42 16.47 12.42
N GLY A 13 -12.54 15.45 12.32
CA GLY A 13 -11.43 15.24 13.26
C GLY A 13 -10.12 15.95 12.87
N TYR A 14 -9.11 15.88 13.76
CA TYR A 14 -7.75 16.34 13.49
C TYR A 14 -7.17 15.64 12.26
N VAL A 15 -6.62 16.43 11.32
CA VAL A 15 -5.82 15.94 10.20
C VAL A 15 -4.38 16.34 10.45
N SER A 16 -3.46 15.38 10.39
CA SER A 16 -2.04 15.65 10.58
C SER A 16 -1.51 16.57 9.47
N GLU A 17 -0.42 17.29 9.76
CA GLU A 17 0.28 18.09 8.75
C GLU A 17 0.76 17.23 7.58
N PHE A 18 1.22 16.00 7.87
CA PHE A 18 1.61 15.03 6.85
C PHE A 18 0.44 14.62 5.95
N GLY A 19 -0.74 14.36 6.52
CA GLY A 19 -1.92 14.02 5.73
C GLY A 19 -2.30 15.15 4.77
N ARG A 20 -2.32 16.39 5.28
CA ARG A 20 -2.57 17.59 4.45
C ARG A 20 -1.53 17.77 3.34
N PHE A 21 -0.26 17.52 3.65
CA PHE A 21 0.81 17.58 2.67
C PHE A 21 0.64 16.52 1.57
N ILE A 22 0.43 15.26 1.94
CA ILE A 22 0.24 14.16 0.98
C ILE A 22 -0.97 14.43 0.09
N ASP A 23 -2.08 14.89 0.66
CA ASP A 23 -3.29 15.24 -0.10
C ASP A 23 -3.04 16.34 -1.13
N GLY A 24 -2.26 17.37 -0.76
CA GLY A 24 -1.86 18.44 -1.68
C GLY A 24 -0.95 17.92 -2.80
N TYR A 25 0.09 17.20 -2.43
CA TYR A 25 1.04 16.61 -3.37
C TYR A 25 0.35 15.70 -4.40
N LEU A 26 -0.56 14.82 -3.95
CA LEU A 26 -1.28 13.92 -4.86
C LEU A 26 -2.28 14.62 -5.79
N LYS A 27 -2.75 15.83 -5.43
CA LYS A 27 -3.57 16.67 -6.32
C LYS A 27 -2.74 17.34 -7.40
N GLU A 28 -1.55 17.80 -7.05
CA GLU A 28 -0.62 18.47 -7.97
C GLU A 28 0.09 17.46 -8.90
N HIS A 29 0.25 16.20 -8.47
CA HIS A 29 0.98 15.16 -9.19
C HIS A 29 0.12 13.92 -9.53
N PRO A 30 -0.83 14.02 -10.48
CA PRO A 30 -1.68 12.89 -10.88
C PRO A 30 -0.91 11.70 -11.46
N GLU A 31 0.29 11.93 -12.01
CA GLU A 31 1.22 10.90 -12.49
C GLU A 31 1.67 9.94 -11.38
N VAL A 32 1.78 10.42 -10.14
CA VAL A 32 2.14 9.59 -8.99
C VAL A 32 1.06 8.55 -8.73
N GLN A 33 -0.22 8.94 -8.81
CA GLN A 33 -1.32 7.99 -8.65
C GLN A 33 -1.35 6.96 -9.79
N ALA A 34 -1.00 7.36 -11.02
CA ALA A 34 -0.89 6.44 -12.14
C ALA A 34 0.24 5.42 -11.93
N SER A 35 1.41 5.89 -11.50
CA SER A 35 2.57 5.06 -11.16
C SER A 35 2.25 4.09 -10.01
N GLN A 36 1.59 4.55 -8.95
CA GLN A 36 1.14 3.69 -7.84
C GLN A 36 0.22 2.57 -8.31
N ARG A 37 -0.76 2.87 -9.18
CA ARG A 37 -1.64 1.84 -9.77
C ARG A 37 -0.86 0.87 -10.63
N GLN A 38 0.10 1.34 -11.43
CA GLN A 38 0.93 0.46 -12.25
C GLN A 38 1.80 -0.46 -11.39
N GLY A 39 2.44 0.08 -10.35
CA GLY A 39 3.22 -0.69 -9.37
C GLY A 39 2.38 -1.76 -8.67
N TRP A 40 1.15 -1.41 -8.28
CA TRP A 40 0.21 -2.36 -7.70
C TRP A 40 -0.04 -3.54 -8.64
N ARG A 41 -0.32 -3.29 -9.92
CA ARG A 41 -0.56 -4.36 -10.90
C ARG A 41 0.66 -5.26 -11.10
N ILE A 42 1.86 -4.71 -11.14
CA ILE A 42 3.09 -5.49 -11.29
C ILE A 42 3.22 -6.55 -10.19
N TRP A 43 2.84 -6.21 -8.96
CA TRP A 43 2.97 -7.14 -7.84
C TRP A 43 1.74 -8.06 -7.70
N TRP A 44 0.55 -7.48 -7.76
CA TRP A 44 -0.69 -8.18 -7.43
C TRP A 44 -1.35 -8.89 -8.59
N GLU A 45 -1.17 -8.40 -9.82
CA GLU A 45 -1.69 -9.03 -11.04
C GLU A 45 -0.61 -9.84 -11.79
N ARG A 46 0.53 -10.11 -11.13
CA ARG A 46 1.62 -10.85 -11.77
C ARG A 46 1.14 -12.26 -12.16
N PRO A 47 1.14 -12.63 -13.45
CA PRO A 47 0.80 -13.98 -13.84
C PRO A 47 1.85 -14.94 -13.27
N LEU A 48 1.39 -15.85 -12.43
CA LEU A 48 2.24 -16.85 -11.80
C LEU A 48 2.35 -18.06 -12.73
N ASN A 49 3.56 -18.34 -13.21
CA ASN A 49 3.83 -19.59 -13.91
C ASN A 49 4.00 -20.72 -12.88
N PHE A 50 2.98 -21.57 -12.76
CA PHE A 50 2.96 -22.66 -11.78
C PHE A 50 4.06 -23.70 -11.99
N ASP A 51 4.51 -23.91 -13.24
CA ASP A 51 5.61 -24.84 -13.52
C ASP A 51 6.95 -24.29 -13.03
N GLU A 52 7.18 -23.00 -13.23
CA GLU A 52 8.38 -22.32 -12.70
C GLU A 52 8.37 -22.29 -11.18
N LEU A 53 7.22 -21.98 -10.55
CA LEU A 53 7.08 -22.02 -9.10
C LEU A 53 7.38 -23.42 -8.52
N LYS A 54 6.90 -24.47 -9.19
CA LYS A 54 7.14 -25.86 -8.77
C LYS A 54 8.62 -26.25 -8.93
N ARG A 55 9.31 -25.76 -9.96
CA ARG A 55 10.74 -25.98 -10.14
C ARG A 55 11.54 -25.23 -9.06
N SER A 56 11.24 -23.95 -8.83
CA SER A 56 11.94 -23.17 -7.80
C SER A 56 11.77 -23.77 -6.40
N GLY A 57 10.60 -24.35 -6.10
CA GLY A 57 10.39 -25.06 -4.83
C GLY A 57 11.15 -26.38 -4.72
N LYS A 58 11.41 -27.07 -5.83
CA LYS A 58 12.23 -28.30 -5.84
C LYS A 58 13.72 -28.01 -5.74
N ASP A 59 14.16 -26.88 -6.29
CA ASP A 59 15.55 -26.44 -6.27
C ASP A 59 15.89 -25.67 -4.97
N ALA A 60 14.89 -25.38 -4.13
CA ALA A 60 15.08 -24.69 -2.86
C ALA A 60 15.77 -25.60 -1.83
N VAL A 61 16.83 -25.10 -1.22
CA VAL A 61 17.48 -25.73 -0.07
C VAL A 61 16.60 -25.52 1.17
N PRO A 62 16.35 -26.54 2.00
CA PRO A 62 15.60 -26.38 3.24
C PRO A 62 16.29 -25.35 4.15
N GLU A 63 15.53 -24.34 4.57
CA GLU A 63 16.04 -23.32 5.48
C GLU A 63 16.21 -23.94 6.88
N PRO A 64 17.39 -23.79 7.52
CA PRO A 64 17.60 -24.33 8.85
C PRO A 64 16.63 -23.69 9.86
N PRO A 65 16.16 -24.44 10.87
CA PRO A 65 15.13 -23.97 11.80
C PRO A 65 15.58 -22.82 12.72
N TYR A 66 16.88 -22.50 12.74
CA TYR A 66 17.44 -21.44 13.57
C TYR A 66 18.43 -20.59 12.75
N HIS A 67 18.24 -19.27 12.82
CA HIS A 67 19.20 -18.27 12.36
C HIS A 67 20.10 -17.89 13.53
N TYR A 68 21.42 -17.97 13.34
CA TYR A 68 22.43 -17.55 14.32
C TYR A 68 22.88 -16.12 14.08
#